data_AF-A0A953U8U1-F1
#
_entry.id   AF-A0A953U8U1-F1
#
_cell.length_a   1.000
_cell.length_b   1.000
_cell.length_c   1.000
_cell.angle_alpha   90.00
_cell.angle_beta   90.00
_cell.angle_gamma   90.00
#
_symmetry.space_group_name_H-M   'P 1'
#
loop_
_entity.id
_entity.type
_entity.pdbx_description
1 polymer ?
#
loop_
_entity_poly.entity_id
_entity_poly.type
_entity_poly.pdbx_seq_one_letter_code
_entity_poly.pdbx_strand_id
1 'polypeptide(L)' 'MAVTMTSIRLDTHLADEAKKALGVKSRTEAVHVALREIVALKRFKALMKKNAGKLSFAGHGE' A
#
# COMPACT_ATOMS: atom_id res chain seq x y z
N MET A 1 14.90 10.24 -4.84
CA MET A 1 14.29 10.56 -6.15
C MET A 1 13.32 11.71 -5.93
N ALA A 2 13.46 12.79 -6.69
CA ALA A 2 12.51 13.89 -6.64
C ALA A 2 11.13 13.34 -7.07
N VAL A 3 10.15 13.42 -6.18
CA VAL A 3 8.78 13.00 -6.49
C VAL A 3 8.20 14.05 -7.43
N THR A 4 7.86 13.65 -8.65
CA THR A 4 7.16 14.52 -9.59
C THR A 4 5.76 14.79 -9.06
N MET A 5 5.51 16.04 -8.66
CA MET A 5 4.21 16.47 -8.17
C MET A 5 3.28 16.77 -9.34
N THR A 6 2.04 16.31 -9.25
CA THR A 6 0.99 16.58 -10.24
C THR A 6 -0.29 16.96 -9.52
N SER A 7 -1.03 17.93 -10.07
CA SER A 7 -2.33 18.34 -9.55
C SER A 7 -3.42 17.41 -10.07
N ILE A 8 -4.15 16.79 -9.15
CA ILE A 8 -5.34 15.97 -9.46
C ILE A 8 -6.54 16.49 -8.67
N ARG A 9 -7.76 16.31 -9.21
CA ARG A 9 -8.98 16.53 -8.44
C ARG A 9 -9.20 15.33 -7.54
N LEU A 10 -9.34 15.57 -6.24
CA LEU A 10 -9.54 14.55 -5.22
C LEU A 10 -10.58 15.06 -4.23
N ASP A 11 -11.39 14.14 -3.70
CA ASP A 11 -12.28 14.45 -2.57
C ASP A 11 -11.43 14.85 -1.35
N THR A 12 -11.62 16.09 -0.90
CA THR A 12 -10.87 16.66 0.21
C THR A 12 -11.24 16.05 1.55
N HIS A 13 -12.49 15.62 1.75
CA HIS A 13 -12.94 14.98 2.98
C HIS A 13 -12.31 13.60 3.11
N LEU A 14 -12.33 12.81 2.02
CA LEU A 14 -11.68 11.51 1.99
C LEU A 14 -10.17 11.63 2.27
N ALA A 15 -9.51 12.65 1.71
CA ALA A 15 -8.09 12.89 1.95
C ALA A 15 -7.78 13.27 3.41
N ASP A 16 -8.68 14.01 4.07
CA ASP A 16 -8.55 14.35 5.49
C ASP A 16 -8.83 13.16 6.40
N GLU A 17 -9.79 12.31 6.06
CA GLU A 17 -10.03 11.04 6.76
C GLU A 17 -8.83 10.11 6.63
N ALA A 18 -8.29 9.93 5.42
CA ALA A 18 -7.09 9.13 5.19
C ALA A 18 -5.89 9.67 5.99
N LYS A 19 -5.73 10.99 6.05
CA LYS A 19 -4.68 11.62 6.87
C LYS A 19 -4.81 11.24 8.35
N LYS A 20 -6.03 11.27 8.91
CA LYS A 20 -6.29 10.88 10.30
C LYS A 20 -6.08 9.38 10.53
N ALA A 21 -6.63 8.54 9.66
CA ALA A 21 -6.55 7.09 9.77
C ALA A 21 -5.10 6.58 9.69
N LEU A 22 -4.28 7.19 8.84
CA LEU A 22 -2.87 6.84 8.65
C LEU A 22 -1.92 7.57 9.63
N GLY A 23 -2.42 8.52 10.43
CA GLY A 23 -1.61 9.28 11.38
C GLY A 23 -0.54 10.19 10.76
N VAL A 24 -0.73 10.59 9.50
CA VAL A 24 0.25 11.37 8.73
C VAL A 24 -0.01 12.87 8.78
N LYS A 25 0.99 13.68 8.42
CA LYS A 25 0.91 15.14 8.60
C LYS A 25 0.20 15.85 7.46
N SER A 26 0.24 15.28 6.25
CA SER A 26 -0.31 15.92 5.04
C SER A 26 -1.23 14.98 4.24
N ARG A 27 -2.18 15.58 3.51
CA ARG A 27 -3.06 14.86 2.56
C ARG A 27 -2.24 14.18 1.47
N THR A 28 -1.20 14.85 0.97
CA THR A 28 -0.28 14.29 -0.04
C THR A 28 0.41 13.03 0.45
N GLU A 29 0.87 13.02 1.70
CA GLU A 29 1.51 11.87 2.33
C GLU A 29 0.52 10.71 2.49
N ALA A 30 -0.71 11.01 2.92
CA ALA A 30 -1.78 10.00 3.02
C ALA A 30 -2.02 9.29 1.68
N VAL A 31 -2.08 10.06 0.58
CA VAL A 31 -2.24 9.53 -0.77
C VAL A 31 -1.05 8.64 -1.18
N HIS A 32 0.19 9.09 -0.92
CA HIS A 32 1.37 8.29 -1.26
C HIS A 32 1.44 6.97 -0.49
N VAL A 33 1.13 6.99 0.81
CA VAL A 33 1.11 5.80 1.66
C VAL A 33 0.04 4.82 1.16
N ALA A 34 -1.20 5.29 0.97
CA ALA A 34 -2.30 4.46 0.50
C ALA A 34 -1.99 3.79 -0.85
N LEU A 35 -1.42 4.54 -1.80
CA LEU A 35 -1.00 4.01 -3.11
C LEU A 35 0.13 2.99 -2.99
N ARG A 36 1.08 3.18 -2.08
CA ARG A 36 2.16 2.22 -1.86
C ARG A 36 1.61 0.91 -1.28
N GLU A 37 0.73 0.99 -0.31
CA GLU A 37 0.13 -0.17 0.35
C GLU A 37 -0.71 -1.01 -0.62
N ILE A 38 -1.57 -0.38 -1.43
CA ILE A 38 -2.41 -1.13 -2.38
C ILE A 38 -1.58 -1.84 -3.44
N VAL A 39 -0.50 -1.21 -3.93
CA VAL A 39 0.43 -1.82 -4.88
C VAL A 39 1.21 -2.96 -4.22
N ALA A 40 1.69 -2.76 -2.99
CA ALA A 40 2.37 -3.81 -2.23
C ALA A 40 1.46 -5.01 -1.99
N LEU A 41 0.21 -4.78 -1.58
CA LEU A 41 -0.79 -5.83 -1.38
C LEU A 41 -1.07 -6.61 -2.67
N LYS A 42 -1.20 -5.91 -3.81
CA LYS A 42 -1.38 -6.57 -5.11
C LYS A 42 -0.18 -7.44 -5.48
N ARG A 43 1.05 -6.95 -5.27
CA ARG A 43 2.29 -7.71 -5.48
C ARG A 43 2.37 -8.93 -4.57
N PHE A 44 2.01 -8.77 -3.30
CA PHE A 44 1.96 -9.85 -2.32
C PHE A 44 0.97 -10.93 -2.76
N LYS A 45 -0.26 -10.57 -3.14
CA LYS A 45 -1.25 -11.51 -3.66
C LYS A 45 -0.76 -12.26 -4.90
N ALA A 46 -0.07 -11.57 -5.82
CA ALA A 46 0.53 -12.20 -6.99
C ALA A 46 1.64 -13.19 -6.61
N LEU A 47 2.50 -12.82 -5.66
CA LEU A 47 3.56 -13.69 -5.13
C LEU A 47 2.97 -14.93 -4.47
N MET A 48 1.97 -14.77 -3.61
CA MET A 48 1.27 -15.86 -2.95
C MET A 48 0.62 -16.79 -3.98
N LYS A 49 -0.07 -16.26 -5.00
CA LYS A 49 -0.67 -17.07 -6.06
C LYS A 49 0.39 -17.86 -6.86
N LYS A 50 1.52 -17.24 -7.20
CA LYS A 50 2.60 -17.89 -7.96
C LYS A 50 3.20 -19.08 -7.22
N ASN A 51 3.26 -18.98 -5.90
CA ASN A 51 3.97 -19.92 -5.03
C ASN A 51 3.04 -20.78 -4.16
N ALA A 52 1.72 -20.62 -4.30
CA ALA A 52 0.73 -21.41 -3.60
C ALA A 52 0.95 -22.90 -3.85
N GLY A 53 1.09 -23.68 -2.77
CA GLY A 53 1.36 -25.12 -2.82
C GLY A 53 2.79 -25.51 -3.26
N LYS A 54 3.67 -24.56 -3.53
CA LYS A 54 5.07 -24.81 -3.95
C LYS A 54 6.11 -24.50 -2.88
N LEU A 55 5.70 -23.77 -1.84
CA LEU A 55 6.57 -23.38 -0.74
C LEU A 55 6.39 -24.34 0.43
N SER A 56 7.48 -24.96 0.86
CA SER A 56 7.60 -25.58 2.17
C SER A 56 8.28 -24.60 3.11
N PHE A 57 7.67 -24.33 4.27
CA PHE A 57 8.37 -23.63 5.35
C PHE A 57 9.37 -24.59 5.98
N ALA A 58 10.63 -24.18 6.11
CA ALA A 58 11.59 -24.91 6.93
C ALA A 58 11.04 -24.96 8.37
N GLY A 59 10.78 -26.17 8.88
CA GLY A 59 10.14 -26.41 10.19
C GLY A 59 8.63 -26.69 10.17
N HIS A 60 7.97 -26.79 9.00
CA HIS A 60 6.58 -27.25 8.96
C HIS A 60 6.51 -28.78 9.10
N GLY A 61 6.34 -29.27 10.33
CA GLY A 61 6.25 -30.70 10.64
C GLY A 61 7.21 -31.22 11.72
N GLU A 62 7.92 -30.34 12.42
CA GLU A 62 8.58 -30.64 13.70
C GLU A 62 7.63 -30.39 14.88
#